data_AF-A0A1F7F337-F1
#
_entry.id   AF-A0A1F7F337-F1
#
_cell.length_a   1.000
_cell.length_b   1.000
_cell.length_c   1.000
_cell.angle_alpha   90.00
_cell.angle_beta   90.00
_cell.angle_gamma   90.00
#
_symmetry.space_group_name_H-M   'P 1'
#
loop_
_entity.id
_entity.type
_entity.pdbx_description
1 polymer ?
#
loop_
_entity_poly.entity_id
_entity_poly.type
_entity_poly.pdbx_seq_one_letter_code
_entity_poly.pdbx_strand_id
1 'polypeptide(L)'
;MRKKIYLINPATDFPNYFGTEVYAQWGLPPKIYSADQSITTVAAMASSYLDIALCDEGAQVIDFNTACDYIGITGKVSQWARMRAIAAEFRKRGKRVIIGGPFASLCPDVVRPHCDIIPHYRALTSPRKDIHPVIPPLPPWGEGNFINQFLQGEVRTGTWGI
;
A
#
# COMPACT_ATOMS: atom_id res chain seq x y z
N MET A 1 24.67 14.01 -13.65
CA MET A 1 23.21 14.18 -13.79
C MET A 1 22.51 13.56 -12.58
N ARG A 2 21.46 14.21 -12.06
CA ARG A 2 20.65 13.68 -10.95
C ARG A 2 19.75 12.56 -11.48
N LYS A 3 19.63 11.44 -10.75
CA LYS A 3 18.76 10.32 -11.17
C LYS A 3 17.29 10.74 -11.11
N LYS A 4 16.51 10.29 -12.10
CA LYS A 4 15.06 10.56 -12.18
C LYS A 4 14.25 9.36 -11.69
N ILE A 5 13.27 9.61 -10.84
CA ILE A 5 12.34 8.61 -10.33
C ILE A 5 10.89 9.07 -10.50
N TYR A 6 10.03 8.14 -10.90
CA TYR A 6 8.59 8.36 -10.98
C TYR A 6 7.90 7.64 -9.82
N LEU A 7 7.32 8.39 -8.87
CA LEU A 7 6.61 7.84 -7.72
C LEU A 7 5.11 7.75 -8.00
N ILE A 8 4.55 6.56 -7.83
CA ILE A 8 3.18 6.21 -8.20
C ILE A 8 2.44 5.70 -6.96
N ASN A 9 1.32 6.35 -6.64
CA ASN A 9 0.27 5.82 -5.77
C ASN A 9 -0.86 5.27 -6.65
N PRO A 10 -1.03 3.94 -6.77
CA PRO A 10 -2.06 3.36 -7.64
C PRO A 10 -3.48 3.61 -7.15
N ALA A 11 -4.45 3.58 -8.06
CA ALA A 11 -5.85 3.52 -7.69
C ALA A 11 -6.19 2.09 -7.22
N THR A 12 -7.25 1.96 -6.44
CA THR A 12 -7.86 0.66 -6.16
C THR A 12 -8.72 0.22 -7.33
N ASP A 13 -8.71 -1.07 -7.64
CA ASP A 13 -9.50 -1.67 -8.73
C ASP A 13 -10.86 -2.23 -8.25
N PHE A 14 -11.23 -1.96 -7.00
CA PHE A 14 -12.52 -2.32 -6.42
C PHE A 14 -13.08 -1.22 -5.50
N PRO A 15 -14.41 -1.12 -5.33
CA PRO A 15 -15.02 -0.17 -4.40
C PRO A 15 -14.62 -0.48 -2.97
N ASN A 16 -14.13 0.51 -2.24
CA ASN A 16 -13.73 0.34 -0.84
C ASN A 16 -14.12 1.55 0.02
N TYR A 17 -14.11 1.36 1.33
CA TYR A 17 -14.52 2.38 2.30
C TYR A 17 -13.66 3.65 2.30
N PHE A 18 -12.44 3.60 1.77
CA PHE A 18 -11.50 4.73 1.78
C PHE A 18 -11.56 5.55 0.48
N GLY A 19 -12.13 4.98 -0.57
CA GLY A 19 -12.36 5.69 -1.81
C GLY A 19 -13.79 6.24 -1.88
N THR A 20 -14.12 6.84 -3.01
CA THR A 20 -15.44 7.42 -3.27
C THR A 20 -16.13 6.73 -4.44
N GLU A 21 -15.68 5.54 -4.81
CA GLU A 21 -16.24 4.76 -5.90
C GLU A 21 -17.71 4.41 -5.62
N VAL A 22 -18.10 4.34 -4.34
CA VAL A 22 -19.50 4.21 -3.91
C VAL A 22 -20.39 5.37 -4.40
N TYR A 23 -19.84 6.57 -4.62
CA TYR A 23 -20.62 7.70 -5.17
C TYR A 23 -21.02 7.48 -6.62
N ALA A 24 -20.33 6.61 -7.36
CA ALA A 24 -20.74 6.22 -8.71
C ALA A 24 -22.12 5.53 -8.70
N GLN A 25 -22.49 4.84 -7.61
CA GLN A 25 -23.82 4.25 -7.45
C GLN A 25 -24.94 5.31 -7.42
N TRP A 26 -24.61 6.55 -7.02
CA TRP A 26 -25.52 7.70 -7.02
C TRP A 26 -25.37 8.61 -8.24
N GLY A 27 -24.67 8.15 -9.29
CA GLY A 27 -24.45 8.93 -10.52
C GLY A 27 -23.52 10.13 -10.33
N LEU A 28 -22.79 10.19 -9.22
CA LEU A 28 -21.80 11.22 -8.95
C LEU A 28 -20.42 10.77 -9.43
N PRO A 29 -19.60 11.67 -9.99
CA PRO A 29 -18.25 11.32 -10.36
C PRO A 29 -17.44 10.94 -9.11
N PRO A 30 -16.56 9.92 -9.20
CA PRO A 30 -15.63 9.62 -8.11
C PRO A 30 -14.78 10.85 -7.81
N LYS A 31 -14.64 11.17 -6.52
CA LYS A 31 -13.85 12.30 -6.00
C LYS A 31 -12.74 11.80 -5.09
N ILE A 32 -11.59 12.45 -5.08
CA ILE A 32 -10.59 12.13 -4.05
C ILE A 32 -11.05 12.77 -2.75
N TYR A 33 -11.52 11.94 -1.80
CA TYR A 33 -11.94 12.43 -0.48
C TYR A 33 -10.76 12.65 0.47
N SER A 34 -9.70 11.84 0.32
CA SER A 34 -8.49 11.93 1.12
C SER A 34 -7.26 11.91 0.22
N ALA A 35 -6.38 12.89 0.39
CA ALA A 35 -5.11 12.93 -0.33
C ALA A 35 -4.11 11.99 0.36
N ASP A 36 -3.67 10.96 -0.34
CA ASP A 36 -2.59 10.10 0.14
C ASP A 36 -1.26 10.86 0.08
N GLN A 37 -0.66 11.11 1.24
CA GLN A 37 0.58 11.89 1.32
C GLN A 37 1.85 11.03 1.17
N SER A 38 1.73 9.72 0.97
CA SER A 38 2.91 8.84 0.96
C SER A 38 3.94 9.26 -0.07
N ILE A 39 3.53 9.51 -1.32
CA ILE A 39 4.45 9.89 -2.40
C ILE A 39 4.98 11.32 -2.24
N THR A 40 4.18 12.25 -1.69
CA THR A 40 4.60 13.65 -1.49
C THR A 40 5.58 13.77 -0.33
N THR A 41 5.39 13.02 0.76
CA THR A 41 6.35 12.95 1.86
C THR A 41 7.70 12.39 1.39
N VAL A 42 7.69 11.26 0.66
CA VAL A 42 8.93 10.69 0.09
C VAL A 42 9.59 11.68 -0.85
N ALA A 43 8.81 12.36 -1.69
CA ALA A 43 9.33 13.37 -2.60
C ALA A 43 10.01 14.52 -1.87
N ALA A 44 9.38 15.07 -0.83
CA ALA A 44 9.95 16.15 -0.04
C ALA A 44 11.31 15.73 0.57
N MET A 45 11.38 14.53 1.16
CA MET A 45 12.59 14.00 1.80
C MET A 45 13.70 13.68 0.81
N ALA A 46 13.35 13.19 -0.38
CA ALA A 46 14.33 12.77 -1.40
C ALA A 46 14.67 13.86 -2.42
N SER A 47 13.99 15.02 -2.36
CA SER A 47 14.08 16.10 -3.36
C SER A 47 15.48 16.69 -3.54
N SER A 48 16.36 16.62 -2.53
CA SER A 48 17.75 17.07 -2.65
C SER A 48 18.63 16.08 -3.41
N TYR A 49 18.23 14.80 -3.49
CA TYR A 49 19.02 13.70 -4.06
C TYR A 49 18.53 13.25 -5.44
N LEU A 50 17.23 13.36 -5.70
CA LEU A 50 16.56 12.80 -6.88
C LEU A 50 15.72 13.85 -7.60
N ASP A 51 15.58 13.68 -8.91
CA ASP A 51 14.57 14.37 -9.69
C ASP A 51 13.29 13.52 -9.71
N ILE A 52 12.18 14.09 -9.23
CA ILE A 52 11.02 13.30 -8.80
C ILE A 52 9.79 13.76 -9.58
N ALA A 53 9.17 12.82 -10.29
CA ALA A 53 7.83 12.98 -10.84
C ALA A 53 6.83 12.23 -9.95
N LEU A 54 5.62 12.77 -9.80
CA LEU A 54 4.56 12.20 -8.97
C LEU A 54 3.35 11.80 -9.81
N CYS A 55 2.72 10.70 -9.42
CA CYS A 55 1.43 10.28 -9.95
C CYS A 55 0.59 9.62 -8.86
N ASP A 56 -0.48 10.31 -8.47
CA ASP A 56 -1.60 9.66 -7.81
C ASP A 56 -2.59 9.22 -8.90
N GLU A 57 -2.74 7.91 -9.10
CA GLU A 57 -3.61 7.38 -10.16
C GLU A 57 -5.10 7.70 -9.93
N GLY A 58 -5.50 8.01 -8.69
CA GLY A 58 -6.83 8.53 -8.40
C GLY A 58 -7.05 9.95 -8.93
N ALA A 59 -5.97 10.73 -9.12
CA ALA A 59 -6.01 12.13 -9.56
C ALA A 59 -5.64 12.32 -11.03
N GLN A 60 -4.77 11.47 -11.57
CA GLN A 60 -4.19 11.61 -12.89
C GLN A 60 -3.84 10.25 -13.49
N VAL A 61 -3.76 10.17 -14.81
CA VAL A 61 -3.41 8.92 -15.51
C VAL A 61 -1.92 8.65 -15.41
N ILE A 62 -1.54 7.38 -15.22
CA ILE A 62 -0.14 6.96 -15.22
C ILE A 62 0.47 7.10 -16.62
N ASP A 63 1.48 7.97 -16.75
CA ASP A 63 2.35 7.99 -17.93
C ASP A 63 3.34 6.81 -17.96
N PHE A 64 3.00 5.77 -18.73
CA PHE A 64 3.88 4.62 -18.97
C PHE A 64 5.04 4.91 -19.93
N ASN A 65 5.04 6.05 -20.63
CA ASN A 65 6.09 6.48 -21.55
C ASN A 65 7.11 7.43 -20.88
N THR A 66 7.04 7.59 -19.56
CA THR A 66 7.92 8.50 -18.82
C THR A 66 9.41 8.28 -19.13
N ALA A 67 10.15 9.39 -19.17
CA ALA A 67 11.61 9.38 -19.34
C ALA A 67 12.36 8.92 -18.07
N CYS A 68 11.67 8.66 -16.94
CA CYS A 68 12.31 8.20 -15.72
C CYS A 68 12.86 6.77 -15.86
N ASP A 69 14.06 6.51 -15.31
CA ASP A 69 14.69 5.18 -15.32
C ASP A 69 14.20 4.30 -14.15
N TYR A 70 13.84 4.94 -13.05
CA TYR A 70 13.35 4.31 -11.83
C TYR A 70 11.88 4.59 -11.62
N ILE A 71 11.13 3.57 -11.24
CA ILE A 71 9.71 3.66 -10.93
C ILE A 71 9.53 3.22 -9.48
N GLY A 72 9.06 4.11 -8.61
CA GLY A 72 8.68 3.81 -7.25
C GLY A 72 7.18 3.62 -7.14
N ILE A 73 6.73 2.45 -6.72
CA ILE A 73 5.31 2.15 -6.52
C ILE A 73 5.10 1.98 -5.02
N THR A 74 4.20 2.77 -4.44
CA THR A 74 3.71 2.56 -3.07
C THR A 74 2.38 1.82 -3.11
N GLY A 75 1.92 1.31 -1.96
CA GLY A 75 0.53 0.89 -1.85
C GLY A 75 0.19 0.05 -0.63
N LYS A 76 -1.12 -0.07 -0.44
CA LYS A 76 -1.81 -0.88 0.56
C LYS A 76 -2.21 -2.22 -0.06
N VAL A 77 -2.62 -3.19 0.75
CA VAL A 77 -3.09 -4.50 0.26
C VAL A 77 -4.24 -4.37 -0.74
N SER A 78 -5.12 -3.38 -0.56
CA SER A 78 -6.22 -3.07 -1.47
C SER A 78 -5.77 -2.60 -2.86
N GLN A 79 -4.53 -2.16 -3.02
CA GLN A 79 -3.98 -1.70 -4.31
C GLN A 79 -3.14 -2.81 -4.97
N TRP A 80 -3.00 -3.99 -4.35
CA TRP A 80 -2.00 -4.98 -4.75
C TRP A 80 -2.13 -5.47 -6.20
N ALA A 81 -3.36 -5.77 -6.65
CA ALA A 81 -3.61 -6.21 -8.01
C ALA A 81 -3.14 -5.15 -9.03
N ARG A 82 -3.46 -3.87 -8.77
CA ARG A 82 -3.04 -2.75 -9.60
C ARG A 82 -1.54 -2.49 -9.53
N MET A 83 -0.94 -2.54 -8.35
CA MET A 83 0.52 -2.43 -8.15
C MET A 83 1.28 -3.46 -9.01
N ARG A 84 0.84 -4.72 -9.01
CA ARG A 84 1.43 -5.79 -9.82
C ARG A 84 1.34 -5.51 -11.31
N ALA A 85 0.17 -5.05 -11.78
CA ALA A 85 -0.04 -4.74 -13.19
C ALA A 85 0.88 -3.61 -13.66
N ILE A 86 0.98 -2.54 -12.87
CA ILE A 86 1.87 -1.40 -13.15
C ILE A 86 3.32 -1.84 -13.15
N ALA A 87 3.75 -2.61 -12.14
CA ALA A 87 5.11 -3.14 -12.05
C ALA A 87 5.48 -4.01 -13.26
N ALA A 88 4.57 -4.90 -13.67
CA ALA A 88 4.78 -5.76 -14.84
C ALA A 88 4.94 -4.94 -16.13
N GLU A 89 4.10 -3.93 -16.33
CA GLU A 89 4.14 -3.07 -17.52
C GLU A 89 5.46 -2.27 -17.61
N PHE A 90 5.88 -1.63 -16.51
CA PHE A 90 7.13 -0.88 -16.49
C PHE A 90 8.37 -1.77 -16.66
N ARG A 91 8.36 -2.98 -16.09
CA ARG A 91 9.45 -3.95 -16.30
C ARG A 91 9.50 -4.43 -17.74
N LYS A 92 8.36 -4.64 -18.40
CA LYS A 92 8.27 -4.95 -19.85
C LYS A 92 8.95 -3.87 -20.70
N ARG A 93 8.91 -2.62 -20.24
CA ARG A 93 9.54 -1.45 -20.86
C ARG A 93 10.99 -1.23 -20.44
N GLY A 94 11.60 -2.18 -19.72
CA GLY A 94 13.00 -2.12 -19.28
C GLY A 94 13.27 -1.12 -18.15
N LYS A 95 12.23 -0.63 -17.45
CA LYS A 95 12.39 0.26 -16.30
C LYS A 95 12.75 -0.52 -15.04
N ARG A 96 13.49 0.12 -14.12
CA ARG A 96 13.79 -0.45 -12.80
C ARG A 96 12.67 -0.15 -11.82
N VAL A 97 11.99 -1.17 -11.32
CA VAL A 97 10.83 -1.04 -10.44
C VAL A 97 11.22 -1.26 -8.98
N ILE A 98 10.85 -0.30 -8.14
CA ILE A 98 10.93 -0.31 -6.69
C ILE A 98 9.49 -0.41 -6.16
N ILE A 99 9.18 -1.39 -5.31
CA ILE A 99 7.88 -1.45 -4.63
C ILE A 99 8.10 -1.28 -3.14
N GLY A 100 7.45 -0.28 -2.55
CA GLY A 100 7.49 0.03 -1.12
C GLY A 100 6.09 0.22 -0.53
N GLY A 101 6.02 0.89 0.62
CA GLY A 101 4.77 1.12 1.34
C GLY A 101 4.35 -0.06 2.22
N PRO A 102 3.22 0.08 2.94
CA PRO A 102 2.83 -0.84 4.02
C PRO A 102 2.63 -2.29 3.55
N PHE A 103 2.15 -2.53 2.32
CA PHE A 103 1.97 -3.90 1.85
C PHE A 103 3.30 -4.61 1.55
N ALA A 104 4.22 -3.95 0.85
CA ALA A 104 5.59 -4.45 0.69
C ALA A 104 6.27 -4.67 2.05
N SER A 105 5.86 -3.89 3.05
CA SER A 105 6.34 -4.02 4.40
C SER A 105 5.78 -5.17 5.22
N LEU A 106 4.59 -5.64 4.91
CA LEU A 106 3.98 -6.75 5.63
C LEU A 106 4.26 -8.08 4.92
N CYS A 107 4.39 -8.05 3.60
CA CYS A 107 4.51 -9.25 2.77
C CYS A 107 5.68 -9.14 1.77
N PRO A 108 6.94 -8.95 2.24
CA PRO A 108 8.07 -8.74 1.34
C PRO A 108 8.30 -9.90 0.38
N ASP A 109 8.09 -11.15 0.82
CA ASP A 109 8.24 -12.35 -0.03
C ASP A 109 7.21 -12.41 -1.15
N VAL A 110 5.99 -11.92 -0.90
CA VAL A 110 4.92 -11.83 -1.91
C VAL A 110 5.26 -10.76 -2.95
N VAL A 111 5.87 -9.64 -2.52
CA VAL A 111 6.20 -8.52 -3.40
C VAL A 111 7.49 -8.73 -4.19
N ARG A 112 8.47 -9.42 -3.61
CA ARG A 112 9.83 -9.60 -4.17
C ARG A 112 9.88 -10.05 -5.63
N PRO A 113 9.05 -11.00 -6.12
CA PRO A 113 9.08 -11.42 -7.53
C PRO A 113 8.69 -10.32 -8.52
N HIS A 114 7.94 -9.31 -8.05
CA HIS A 114 7.34 -8.27 -8.88
C HIS A 114 8.19 -7.00 -8.98
N CYS A 115 9.26 -6.85 -8.20
CA CYS A 115 10.15 -5.69 -8.22
C CYS A 115 11.63 -6.05 -8.37
N ASP A 116 12.43 -5.10 -8.85
CA ASP A 116 13.89 -5.22 -8.88
C ASP A 116 14.49 -4.88 -7.51
N ILE A 117 13.87 -3.92 -6.81
CA ILE A 117 14.31 -3.40 -5.52
C ILE A 117 13.12 -3.38 -4.56
N ILE A 118 13.32 -3.95 -3.37
CA ILE A 118 12.39 -3.82 -2.25
C ILE A 118 13.08 -3.04 -1.13
N PRO A 119 12.57 -1.87 -0.71
CA PRO A 119 13.15 -1.14 0.40
C PRO A 119 13.05 -1.96 1.68
N HIS A 120 14.19 -2.18 2.34
CA HIS A 120 14.20 -2.77 3.67
C HIS A 120 13.91 -1.66 4.68
N TYR A 121 12.65 -1.52 5.09
CA TYR A 121 12.31 -0.72 6.25
C TYR A 121 12.64 -1.59 7.46
N ARG A 122 13.59 -1.14 8.27
CA ARG A 122 13.67 -1.65 9.64
C ARG A 122 12.44 -1.11 10.32
N ALA A 123 11.40 -1.93 10.47
CA ALA A 123 10.34 -1.58 11.38
C ALA A 123 11.01 -1.23 12.73
N LEU A 124 10.59 -0.14 13.38
CA LEU A 124 10.98 0.11 14.77
C LEU A 124 10.59 -1.05 15.69
N THR A 125 9.84 -2.01 15.16
CA THR A 125 9.56 -3.35 15.67
C THR A 125 10.58 -4.41 15.21
N SER A 126 11.89 -4.13 15.08
CA SER A 126 12.83 -5.21 15.44
C SER A 126 12.32 -5.69 16.79
N PRO A 127 11.84 -6.94 16.93
CA PRO A 127 11.33 -7.37 18.21
C PRO A 127 12.47 -7.10 19.16
N ARG A 128 12.21 -6.17 20.09
CA ARG A 128 12.99 -6.10 21.30
C ARG A 128 13.04 -7.56 21.75
N LYS A 129 14.21 -8.19 21.81
CA LYS A 129 14.29 -9.63 22.13
C LYS A 129 13.70 -9.92 23.52
N ASP A 130 13.45 -8.86 24.30
CA ASP A 130 12.76 -8.74 25.57
C ASP A 130 11.23 -8.58 25.47
N ILE A 131 10.66 -8.33 24.29
CA ILE A 131 9.22 -8.17 24.06
C ILE A 131 8.79 -9.12 22.95
N HIS A 132 8.43 -10.34 23.32
CA HIS A 132 7.60 -11.18 22.48
C HIS A 132 6.19 -10.56 22.46
N PRO A 133 5.65 -10.08 21.32
CA PRO A 133 4.23 -9.89 21.25
C PRO A 133 3.63 -11.28 21.42
N VAL A 134 2.97 -11.51 22.55
CA VAL A 134 2.03 -12.61 22.69
C VAL A 134 0.90 -12.26 21.73
N ILE A 135 1.08 -12.60 20.45
CA ILE A 135 -0.03 -12.67 19.52
C ILE A 135 -0.78 -13.91 19.97
N PRO A 136 -1.95 -13.79 20.64
CA PRO A 136 -2.74 -14.96 20.96
C PRO A 136 -2.98 -15.71 19.65
N PRO A 137 -2.96 -17.06 19.65
CA PRO A 137 -3.25 -17.82 18.45
C PRO A 137 -4.55 -17.27 17.86
N LEU A 138 -4.51 -16.94 16.56
CA LEU A 138 -5.71 -16.58 15.84
C LEU A 138 -6.75 -17.67 16.15
N PRO A 139 -7.94 -17.32 16.66
CA PRO A 139 -8.96 -18.33 16.89
C PRO A 139 -9.25 -19.04 15.57
N PRO A 140 -9.64 -20.32 15.57
CA PRO A 140 -9.94 -21.05 14.34
C PRO A 140 -11.11 -20.36 13.65
N TRP A 141 -10.81 -19.52 12.65
CA TRP A 141 -11.78 -18.79 11.84
C TRP A 141 -12.47 -19.76 10.88
N GLY A 142 -13.29 -20.64 11.44
CA GLY A 142 -14.32 -21.39 10.74
C GLY A 142 -15.60 -20.56 10.66
N GLU A 143 -16.30 -20.68 9.53
CA GLU A 143 -17.54 -19.98 9.23
C GLU A 143 -18.59 -20.15 10.35
N GLY A 144 -19.08 -19.02 10.88
CA GLY A 144 -20.28 -18.93 11.72
C GLY A 144 -20.07 -19.15 13.22
N ASN A 145 -20.03 -18.06 14.01
CA ASN A 145 -20.64 -17.95 15.37
C ASN A 145 -20.15 -16.78 16.24
N PHE A 146 -19.30 -15.88 15.75
CA PHE A 146 -18.80 -14.77 16.59
C PHE A 146 -19.92 -13.86 17.12
N ILE A 147 -20.92 -13.54 16.29
CA ILE A 147 -22.05 -12.68 16.68
C ILE A 147 -22.90 -13.38 17.75
N ASN A 148 -23.14 -14.69 17.64
CA ASN A 148 -23.92 -15.43 18.63
C ASN A 148 -23.20 -15.54 19.98
N GLN A 149 -21.89 -15.76 19.98
CA GLN A 149 -21.10 -15.87 21.22
C GLN A 149 -20.94 -14.52 21.94
N PHE A 150 -20.88 -13.40 21.19
CA PHE A 150 -20.90 -12.06 21.76
C PHE A 150 -22.26 -11.73 22.38
N LEU A 151 -23.36 -12.05 21.70
CA LEU A 151 -24.72 -11.82 22.21
C LEU A 151 -25.05 -12.69 23.44
N GLN A 152 -24.44 -13.86 23.56
CA GLN A 152 -24.57 -14.73 24.74
C GLN A 152 -23.62 -14.35 25.89
N GLY A 153 -22.80 -13.31 25.73
CA GLY A 153 -21.92 -12.80 26.78
C GLY A 153 -20.69 -13.67 27.07
N GLU A 154 -20.40 -14.64 26.21
CA GLU A 154 -19.29 -15.59 26.35
C GLU A 154 -17.93 -14.98 25.98
N VAL A 155 -17.93 -13.88 25.22
CA VAL A 155 -16.73 -13.12 24.85
C VAL A 155 -16.85 -11.69 25.39
N ARG A 156 -15.99 -11.32 26.35
CA ARG A 156 -15.86 -9.94 26.83
C ARG A 156 -14.70 -9.27 26.10
N THR A 157 -14.97 -8.15 25.44
CA THR A 157 -13.92 -7.30 24.85
C THR A 157 -13.09 -6.71 25.98
N GLY A 158 -11.90 -7.26 26.22
CA GLY A 158 -10.93 -6.65 27.13
C GLY A 158 -10.58 -5.24 26.66
N THR A 159 -10.52 -4.29 27.59
CA THR A 159 -10.09 -2.91 27.38
C THR A 159 -8.65 -2.88 26.87
N TRP A 160 -8.43 -2.33 25.69
CA TRP A 160 -7.10 -1.99 25.19
C TRP A 160 -6.55 -0.84 26.04
N GLY A 161 -5.66 -1.17 26.97
CA GLY A 161 -4.90 -0.17 27.72
C GLY A 161 -3.91 0.54 26.79
N ILE A 162 -4.03 1.86 26.72
CA ILE A 162 -3.00 2.80 26.24
C ILE A 162 -1.86 2.90 27.25
#